data_AF-A0A085NMY4-F1
#
_entry.id   AF-A0A085NMY4-F1
#
_cell.length_a   1.000
_cell.length_b   1.000
_cell.length_c   1.000
_cell.angle_alpha   90.00
_cell.angle_beta   90.00
_cell.angle_gamma   90.00
#
_symmetry.space_group_name_H-M   'P 1'
#
loop_
_entity.id
_entity.type
_entity.pdbx_description
1 polymer ?
#
loop_
_entity_poly.entity_id
_entity_poly.type
_entity_poly.pdbx_seq_one_letter_code
_entity_poly.pdbx_strand_id
1 'polypeptide(L)'
;MESSFSNMNGAMLLLLLLALSFVVADEEKPKSRPRRQFMHPYLMYPMVPRSYPPSYHPPPPYMKPLVHPIPPHHMCMTKRDCTAPPDIQDCGYNIVRWFWNPVTSKCDLFFYGGCSTNSNNFATEDECLRHCAGHCDRCHLPSDSGPCGASMYRWYYDASSGKCKKFVYGGCGGNSNNYKSKEDCLRACNPTVCTMPAEPGPCDGYFPRWAYNYLFGRCYMFVYGGCSGNANNFETQWECEKVCNSTRPYIH
;
A
#
# COMPACT_ATOMS: atom_id res chain seq x y z
N MET A 1 35.03 14.67 -58.49
CA MET A 1 34.58 13.27 -58.46
C MET A 1 33.18 13.29 -57.87
N GLU A 2 32.16 13.79 -58.56
CA GLU A 2 31.56 13.21 -59.78
C GLU A 2 31.28 11.71 -59.65
N SER A 3 30.03 11.35 -59.40
CA SER A 3 29.14 10.64 -60.35
C SER A 3 27.98 10.00 -59.57
N SER A 4 26.74 10.45 -59.77
CA SER A 4 25.79 10.02 -60.80
C SER A 4 24.93 8.84 -60.34
N PHE A 5 23.67 9.09 -59.97
CA PHE A 5 22.59 8.18 -60.35
C PHE A 5 21.33 8.99 -60.67
N SER A 6 20.97 8.88 -61.94
CA SER A 6 19.84 9.49 -62.62
C SER A 6 18.57 8.65 -62.42
N ASN A 7 17.44 9.26 -62.79
CA ASN A 7 16.16 8.63 -63.14
C ASN A 7 15.30 8.05 -62.02
N MET A 8 14.36 8.89 -61.55
CA MET A 8 13.00 8.44 -61.25
C MET A 8 11.99 9.28 -62.05
N ASN A 9 11.66 8.73 -63.22
CA ASN A 9 10.37 8.69 -63.90
C ASN A 9 9.34 9.80 -63.62
N GLY A 10 9.03 10.57 -64.67
CA GLY A 10 7.96 11.58 -64.76
C GLY A 10 6.52 11.09 -64.58
N ALA A 11 6.30 9.95 -63.92
CA ALA A 11 4.99 9.48 -63.47
C ALA A 11 4.68 9.90 -62.01
N MET A 12 5.68 10.34 -61.24
CA MET A 12 5.50 10.76 -59.84
C MET A 12 5.18 12.26 -59.67
N LEU A 13 5.35 13.07 -60.73
CA LEU A 13 5.03 14.50 -60.69
C LEU A 13 3.60 14.83 -61.15
N LEU A 14 2.92 13.87 -61.79
CA LEU A 14 1.53 14.05 -62.25
C LEU A 14 0.47 13.62 -61.22
N LEU A 15 0.88 12.93 -60.15
CA LEU A 15 0.00 12.53 -59.03
C LEU A 15 -0.06 13.57 -57.90
N LEU A 16 0.87 14.54 -57.87
CA LEU A 16 0.91 15.61 -56.86
C LEU A 16 0.09 16.86 -57.25
N LEU A 17 -0.41 16.95 -58.49
CA LEU A 17 -1.16 18.12 -58.98
C LEU A 17 -2.68 17.88 -59.18
N LEU A 18 -3.19 16.67 -58.91
CA LEU A 18 -4.64 16.38 -58.98
C LEU A 18 -5.34 16.32 -57.60
N ALA A 19 -4.63 16.66 -56.52
CA ALA A 19 -5.18 16.56 -55.15
C ALA A 19 -5.59 17.91 -54.53
N LEU A 20 -5.69 19.01 -55.30
CA LEU A 20 -5.96 20.35 -54.74
C LEU A 20 -7.16 21.10 -55.31
N SER A 21 -8.05 20.45 -56.05
CA SER A 21 -9.30 21.08 -56.46
C SER A 21 -10.43 20.06 -56.43
N PHE A 22 -11.59 20.49 -55.94
CA PHE A 22 -12.91 19.88 -56.02
C PHE A 22 -13.52 19.29 -54.73
N VAL A 23 -14.17 20.24 -54.03
CA VAL A 23 -15.57 20.18 -53.55
C VAL A 23 -15.82 19.62 -52.14
N VAL A 24 -15.87 20.57 -51.20
CA VAL A 24 -16.90 20.78 -50.16
C VAL A 24 -18.02 19.74 -50.16
N ALA A 25 -18.06 18.88 -49.13
CA ALA A 25 -19.22 18.08 -48.78
C ALA A 25 -19.78 18.56 -47.43
N ASP A 26 -21.10 18.72 -47.43
CA ASP A 26 -22.00 19.29 -46.43
C ASP A 26 -21.92 18.62 -45.05
N GLU A 27 -22.10 19.40 -43.98
CA GLU A 27 -22.24 18.89 -42.61
C GLU A 27 -23.61 18.21 -42.43
N GLU A 28 -23.64 16.87 -42.43
CA GLU A 28 -24.81 16.15 -41.92
C GLU A 28 -24.90 16.27 -40.39
N LYS A 29 -25.80 17.16 -39.92
CA LYS A 29 -26.26 17.22 -38.52
C LYS A 29 -26.70 15.83 -38.01
N PRO A 30 -26.26 15.39 -36.82
CA PRO A 30 -26.83 14.20 -36.19
C PRO A 30 -28.30 14.47 -35.80
N LYS A 31 -29.21 13.71 -36.41
CA LYS A 31 -30.64 13.66 -36.08
C LYS A 31 -30.81 13.31 -34.60
N SER A 32 -31.47 14.20 -33.85
CA SER A 32 -31.92 13.94 -32.48
C SER A 32 -32.85 12.72 -32.45
N ARG A 33 -32.51 11.70 -31.67
CA ARG A 33 -33.40 10.56 -31.41
C ARG A 33 -34.60 11.02 -30.57
N PRO A 34 -35.82 10.54 -30.84
CA PRO A 34 -36.97 10.89 -30.03
C PRO A 34 -36.82 10.32 -28.61
N ARG A 35 -37.12 11.16 -27.63
CA ARG A 35 -37.16 10.85 -26.20
C ARG A 35 -38.19 9.73 -25.99
N ARG A 36 -37.77 8.53 -25.57
CA ARG A 36 -38.69 7.53 -25.04
C ARG A 36 -39.31 8.11 -23.77
N GLN A 37 -40.56 8.57 -23.84
CA GLN A 37 -41.39 8.76 -22.67
C GLN A 37 -41.68 7.39 -22.08
N PHE A 38 -40.94 7.01 -21.05
CA PHE A 38 -41.41 5.97 -20.14
C PHE A 38 -42.49 6.61 -19.27
N MET A 39 -43.75 6.27 -19.58
CA MET A 39 -44.85 6.44 -18.63
C MET A 39 -44.57 5.55 -17.42
N HIS A 40 -44.47 6.16 -16.25
CA HIS A 40 -44.37 5.46 -14.98
C HIS A 40 -45.78 5.33 -14.39
N PRO A 41 -46.36 4.13 -14.22
CA PRO A 41 -47.61 3.97 -13.51
C PRO A 41 -47.31 3.77 -12.02
N TYR A 42 -47.34 4.85 -11.24
CA TYR A 42 -47.48 4.77 -9.79
C TYR A 42 -48.38 5.90 -9.31
N LEU A 43 -49.67 5.62 -9.20
CA LEU A 43 -50.55 6.25 -8.21
C LEU A 43 -51.67 5.26 -7.91
N MET A 44 -51.60 4.60 -6.76
CA MET A 44 -52.70 4.35 -5.82
C MET A 44 -52.20 3.39 -4.72
N TYR A 45 -51.77 3.94 -3.59
CA TYR A 45 -51.82 3.22 -2.31
C TYR A 45 -52.69 4.04 -1.35
N PRO A 46 -53.65 3.43 -0.64
CA PRO A 46 -54.58 4.15 0.23
C PRO A 46 -53.88 4.66 1.49
N MET A 47 -54.17 5.92 1.85
CA MET A 47 -53.74 6.51 3.11
C MET A 47 -54.53 5.88 4.27
N VAL A 48 -53.82 5.33 5.25
CA VAL A 48 -54.39 4.87 6.54
C VAL A 48 -54.36 6.03 7.53
N PRO A 49 -55.43 6.31 8.31
CA PRO A 49 -55.43 7.42 9.26
C PRO A 49 -54.56 7.13 10.48
N ARG A 50 -53.66 8.06 10.80
CA ARG A 50 -52.79 8.02 11.97
C ARG A 50 -53.57 8.47 13.21
N SER A 51 -53.88 7.55 14.13
CA SER A 51 -54.58 7.88 15.37
C SER A 51 -54.11 7.06 16.57
N TYR A 52 -52.82 7.16 16.93
CA TYR A 52 -52.37 6.91 18.31
C TYR A 52 -51.16 7.80 18.63
N PRO A 53 -51.08 8.43 19.82
CA PRO A 53 -49.91 9.19 20.24
C PRO A 53 -48.74 8.24 20.55
N PRO A 54 -47.49 8.61 20.26
CA PRO A 54 -46.34 7.77 20.59
C PRO A 54 -46.09 7.79 22.09
N SER A 55 -46.19 6.63 22.73
CA SER A 55 -45.71 6.40 24.09
C SER A 55 -44.18 6.56 24.12
N TYR A 56 -43.71 7.61 24.77
CA TYR A 56 -42.29 7.84 25.03
C TYR A 56 -41.78 6.76 26.00
N HIS A 57 -41.02 5.80 25.49
CA HIS A 57 -40.16 4.95 26.31
C HIS A 57 -38.76 5.59 26.36
N PRO A 58 -38.18 5.82 27.56
CA PRO A 58 -36.80 6.26 27.65
C PRO A 58 -35.86 5.17 27.10
N PRO A 59 -34.78 5.53 26.40
CA PRO A 59 -33.80 4.56 25.93
C PRO A 59 -33.12 3.89 27.12
N PRO A 60 -32.78 2.58 27.01
CA PRO A 60 -32.08 1.86 28.08
C PRO A 60 -30.72 2.51 28.38
N PRO A 61 -30.27 2.52 29.65
CA PRO A 61 -29.01 3.12 30.00
C PRO A 61 -27.86 2.27 29.44
N TYR A 62 -27.03 2.91 28.61
CA TYR A 62 -25.66 2.52 28.28
C TYR A 62 -25.46 1.03 27.93
N MET A 63 -25.63 0.67 26.66
CA MET A 63 -24.76 -0.38 26.11
C MET A 63 -23.33 0.17 26.11
N LYS A 64 -22.50 -0.34 27.03
CA LYS A 64 -21.05 -0.16 26.96
C LYS A 64 -20.59 -0.55 25.55
N PRO A 65 -19.71 0.23 24.91
CA PRO A 65 -19.10 -0.21 23.66
C PRO A 65 -18.47 -1.57 23.94
N LEU A 66 -18.90 -2.60 23.18
CA LEU A 66 -18.12 -3.82 23.08
C LEU A 66 -16.82 -3.42 22.41
N VAL A 67 -15.81 -3.07 23.21
CA VAL A 67 -14.43 -3.06 22.78
C VAL A 67 -14.08 -4.53 22.57
N HIS A 68 -14.46 -5.05 21.40
CA HIS A 68 -13.90 -6.31 20.92
C HIS A 68 -12.39 -6.10 20.87
N PRO A 69 -11.58 -7.04 21.42
CA PRO A 69 -10.15 -7.03 21.20
C PRO A 69 -9.93 -6.93 19.70
N ILE A 70 -9.30 -5.83 19.27
CA ILE A 70 -8.92 -5.63 17.88
C ILE A 70 -8.14 -6.88 17.45
N PRO A 71 -8.61 -7.67 16.46
CA PRO A 71 -7.90 -8.85 16.03
C PRO A 71 -6.48 -8.46 15.57
N PRO A 72 -5.48 -9.34 15.73
CA PRO A 72 -4.09 -9.06 15.32
C PRO A 72 -3.92 -8.72 13.83
N HIS A 73 -4.96 -8.91 13.01
CA HIS A 73 -5.02 -8.52 11.61
C HIS A 73 -5.13 -7.01 11.34
N HIS A 74 -5.50 -6.19 12.34
CA HIS A 74 -5.57 -4.72 12.19
C HIS A 74 -4.21 -4.02 12.36
N MET A 75 -3.10 -4.75 12.49
CA MET A 75 -1.76 -4.17 12.65
C MET A 75 -1.07 -3.90 11.30
N CYS A 76 -1.79 -4.09 10.20
CA CYS A 76 -1.33 -3.79 8.85
C CYS A 76 -1.89 -2.43 8.46
N MET A 77 -1.01 -1.43 8.32
CA MET A 77 -1.45 -0.09 7.95
C MET A 77 -2.03 -0.13 6.53
N THR A 78 -3.35 0.03 6.41
CA THR A 78 -3.99 0.36 5.14
C THR A 78 -3.60 1.80 4.80
N LYS A 79 -3.03 2.07 3.62
CA LYS A 79 -2.69 3.45 3.22
C LYS A 79 -3.95 4.34 3.31
N ARG A 80 -3.78 5.62 3.65
CA ARG A 80 -4.91 6.58 3.75
C ARG A 80 -5.80 6.56 2.50
N ASP A 81 -5.17 6.41 1.34
CA ASP A 81 -5.83 6.37 0.03
C ASP A 81 -6.69 5.11 -0.20
N CYS A 82 -6.53 4.07 0.63
CA CYS A 82 -7.28 2.81 0.58
C CYS A 82 -8.50 2.79 1.50
N THR A 83 -8.78 3.89 2.21
CA THR A 83 -9.94 3.99 3.11
C THR A 83 -11.17 4.60 2.44
N ALA A 84 -11.00 5.16 1.24
CA ALA A 84 -12.09 5.74 0.47
C ALA A 84 -13.10 4.65 0.06
N PRO A 85 -14.41 4.93 0.09
CA PRO A 85 -15.41 4.01 -0.45
C PRO A 85 -15.25 3.85 -1.98
N PRO A 86 -15.77 2.75 -2.57
CA PRO A 86 -15.74 2.57 -4.02
C PRO A 86 -16.53 3.69 -4.71
N ASP A 87 -15.95 4.26 -5.78
CA ASP A 87 -16.57 5.35 -6.52
C ASP A 87 -17.56 4.82 -7.57
N ILE A 88 -18.84 4.77 -7.20
CA ILE A 88 -19.93 4.22 -8.03
C ILE A 88 -20.60 5.33 -8.88
N GLN A 89 -19.93 6.46 -9.10
CA GLN A 89 -20.48 7.51 -9.95
C GLN A 89 -20.79 6.99 -11.37
N ASP A 90 -21.99 7.30 -11.87
CA ASP A 90 -22.42 6.90 -13.21
C ASP A 90 -21.91 7.91 -14.26
N CYS A 91 -20.82 7.53 -14.92
CA CYS A 91 -20.21 8.26 -16.03
C CYS A 91 -20.45 7.58 -17.39
N GLY A 92 -21.45 6.70 -17.48
CA GLY A 92 -21.87 6.09 -18.74
C GLY A 92 -21.06 4.85 -19.18
N TYR A 93 -20.13 4.38 -18.35
CA TYR A 93 -19.46 3.10 -18.53
C TYR A 93 -19.80 2.14 -17.39
N ASN A 94 -19.57 0.85 -17.61
CA ASN A 94 -19.72 -0.16 -16.58
C ASN A 94 -18.48 -1.06 -16.59
N ILE A 95 -17.42 -0.59 -15.93
CA ILE A 95 -16.10 -1.23 -15.93
C ILE A 95 -15.92 -1.97 -14.60
N VAL A 96 -15.58 -3.25 -14.66
CA VAL A 96 -15.25 -4.01 -13.45
C VAL A 96 -13.87 -3.59 -12.94
N ARG A 97 -13.80 -3.16 -11.69
CA ARG A 97 -12.57 -2.72 -10.99
C ARG A 97 -12.52 -3.30 -9.59
N TRP A 98 -11.36 -3.20 -8.96
CA TRP A 98 -11.11 -3.64 -7.59
C TRP A 98 -10.96 -2.44 -6.67
N PHE A 99 -11.47 -2.53 -5.45
CA PHE A 99 -11.22 -1.57 -4.38
C PHE A 99 -10.86 -2.32 -3.09
N TRP A 100 -10.06 -1.70 -2.24
CA TRP A 100 -9.80 -2.20 -0.90
C TRP A 100 -11.01 -1.93 -0.01
N ASN A 101 -11.59 -3.00 0.52
CA ASN A 101 -12.63 -2.94 1.53
C ASN A 101 -11.98 -3.01 2.92
N PRO A 102 -11.90 -1.89 3.66
CA PRO A 102 -11.28 -1.88 4.98
C PRO A 102 -12.07 -2.68 6.03
N VAL A 103 -13.36 -2.96 5.78
CA VAL A 103 -14.21 -3.76 6.69
C VAL A 103 -13.85 -5.25 6.60
N THR A 104 -13.66 -5.75 5.38
CA THR A 104 -13.32 -7.17 5.13
C THR A 104 -11.81 -7.40 5.07
N SER A 105 -11.00 -6.33 4.98
CA SER A 105 -9.57 -6.37 4.70
C SER A 105 -9.24 -7.17 3.44
N LYS A 106 -10.02 -6.94 2.38
CA LYS A 106 -9.87 -7.61 1.08
C LYS A 106 -10.02 -6.63 -0.07
N CYS A 107 -9.52 -7.02 -1.23
CA CYS A 107 -9.86 -6.37 -2.47
C CYS A 107 -11.17 -6.96 -2.98
N ASP A 108 -12.22 -6.14 -3.04
CA ASP A 108 -13.53 -6.53 -3.53
C ASP A 108 -13.78 -5.88 -4.91
N LEU A 109 -14.62 -6.51 -5.72
CA LEU A 109 -15.02 -5.99 -7.02
C LEU A 109 -16.10 -4.91 -6.88
N PHE A 110 -16.05 -3.91 -7.77
CA PHE A 110 -17.13 -2.94 -7.94
C PHE A 110 -17.29 -2.50 -9.40
N PHE A 111 -18.44 -1.92 -9.72
CA PHE A 111 -18.74 -1.35 -11.03
C PHE A 111 -18.34 0.13 -11.05
N TYR A 112 -17.33 0.43 -11.88
CA TYR A 112 -16.73 1.75 -12.06
C TYR A 112 -17.31 2.43 -13.30
N GLY A 113 -17.82 3.65 -13.13
CA GLY A 113 -18.48 4.41 -14.19
C GLY A 113 -17.57 5.04 -15.23
N GLY A 114 -16.25 5.00 -15.07
CA GLY A 114 -15.28 5.58 -16.01
C GLY A 114 -14.65 6.92 -15.59
N CYS A 115 -15.08 7.51 -14.47
CA CYS A 115 -14.52 8.73 -13.90
C CYS A 115 -14.22 8.54 -12.39
N SER A 116 -12.94 8.35 -12.02
CA SER A 116 -12.58 8.06 -10.61
C SER A 116 -12.16 9.35 -9.94
N THR A 117 -12.77 9.64 -8.79
CA THR A 117 -12.40 10.78 -7.95
C THR A 117 -11.49 10.38 -6.79
N ASN A 118 -11.30 9.08 -6.56
CA ASN A 118 -10.41 8.57 -5.51
C ASN A 118 -9.47 7.46 -6.03
N SER A 119 -8.40 7.23 -5.26
CA SER A 119 -7.32 6.28 -5.57
C SER A 119 -7.64 4.83 -5.18
N ASN A 120 -8.79 4.54 -4.56
CA ASN A 120 -9.21 3.19 -4.18
C ASN A 120 -9.92 2.49 -5.36
N ASN A 121 -9.24 2.44 -6.50
CA ASN A 121 -9.78 1.96 -7.77
C ASN A 121 -8.64 1.36 -8.60
N PHE A 122 -8.62 0.03 -8.71
CA PHE A 122 -7.53 -0.74 -9.31
C PHE A 122 -8.04 -1.61 -10.45
N ALA A 123 -7.22 -1.80 -11.48
CA ALA A 123 -7.60 -2.61 -12.64
C ALA A 123 -7.57 -4.11 -12.34
N THR A 124 -6.72 -4.53 -11.38
CA THR A 124 -6.52 -5.94 -11.02
C THR A 124 -6.51 -6.13 -9.50
N GLU A 125 -6.86 -7.33 -9.06
CA GLU A 125 -6.80 -7.71 -7.64
C GLU A 125 -5.38 -7.55 -7.08
N ASP A 126 -4.37 -8.01 -7.83
CA ASP A 126 -2.96 -7.92 -7.42
C ASP A 126 -2.47 -6.48 -7.25
N GLU A 127 -2.96 -5.55 -8.08
CA GLU A 127 -2.66 -4.13 -7.93
C GLU A 127 -3.27 -3.58 -6.64
N CYS A 128 -4.55 -3.89 -6.39
CA CYS A 128 -5.22 -3.53 -5.16
C CYS A 128 -4.52 -4.12 -3.93
N LEU A 129 -4.17 -5.41 -3.97
CA LEU A 129 -3.50 -6.10 -2.86
C LEU A 129 -2.13 -5.49 -2.57
N ARG A 130 -1.28 -5.29 -3.60
CA ARG A 130 0.02 -4.66 -3.41
C ARG A 130 -0.08 -3.21 -2.92
N HIS A 131 -1.13 -2.50 -3.30
CA HIS A 131 -1.29 -1.10 -2.93
C HIS A 131 -1.90 -0.93 -1.53
N CYS A 132 -2.87 -1.77 -1.17
CA CYS A 132 -3.78 -1.55 -0.06
C CYS A 132 -3.86 -2.69 0.96
N ALA A 133 -3.57 -3.94 0.58
CA ALA A 133 -3.41 -4.99 1.57
C ALA A 133 -2.23 -4.57 2.43
N GLY A 134 -2.56 -4.15 3.65
CA GLY A 134 -1.64 -3.39 4.48
C GLY A 134 -0.29 -4.07 4.50
N HIS A 135 0.79 -3.31 4.26
CA HIS A 135 2.08 -3.81 4.64
C HIS A 135 2.03 -3.90 6.16
N CYS A 136 1.86 -5.12 6.68
CA CYS A 136 2.04 -5.36 8.09
C CYS A 136 3.51 -5.04 8.34
N ASP A 137 3.76 -3.86 8.90
CA ASP A 137 5.07 -3.59 9.44
C ASP A 137 5.31 -4.70 10.44
N ARG A 138 6.23 -5.59 10.09
CA ARG A 138 6.52 -6.81 10.86
C ARG A 138 6.80 -6.45 12.32
N CYS A 139 7.31 -5.25 12.57
CA CYS A 139 7.66 -4.75 13.88
C CYS A 139 6.44 -4.48 14.76
N HIS A 140 5.26 -4.26 14.16
CA HIS A 140 4.03 -4.01 14.88
C HIS A 140 3.19 -5.27 15.11
N LEU A 141 3.54 -6.41 14.49
CA LEU A 141 2.84 -7.68 14.74
C LEU A 141 3.12 -8.20 16.16
N PRO A 142 2.20 -8.96 16.78
CA PRO A 142 2.48 -9.61 18.07
C PRO A 142 3.51 -10.75 17.89
N SER A 143 4.09 -11.24 18.99
CA SER A 143 4.77 -12.54 18.93
C SER A 143 3.76 -13.65 18.62
N ASP A 144 4.17 -14.61 17.79
CA ASP A 144 3.33 -15.74 17.39
C ASP A 144 4.13 -17.03 17.45
N SER A 145 3.77 -17.89 18.40
CA SER A 145 4.40 -19.19 18.61
C SER A 145 4.11 -20.17 17.47
N GLY A 146 3.04 -19.96 16.69
CA GLY A 146 2.58 -20.91 15.69
C GLY A 146 2.03 -22.22 16.29
N PRO A 147 1.57 -23.16 15.44
CA PRO A 147 0.85 -24.36 15.88
C PRO A 147 1.75 -25.53 16.30
N CYS A 148 3.05 -25.49 15.97
CA CYS A 148 3.99 -26.54 16.33
C CYS A 148 4.46 -26.44 17.80
N GLY A 149 4.94 -27.55 18.36
CA GLY A 149 5.29 -27.67 19.78
C GLY A 149 6.79 -27.63 20.12
N ALA A 150 7.66 -27.22 19.20
CA ALA A 150 9.08 -27.07 19.53
C ALA A 150 9.30 -25.88 20.48
N SER A 151 10.33 -25.94 21.32
CA SER A 151 10.67 -24.84 22.24
C SER A 151 11.89 -24.08 21.73
N MET A 152 11.70 -23.21 20.74
CA MET A 152 12.80 -22.41 20.18
C MET A 152 12.76 -20.97 20.70
N TYR A 153 13.79 -20.54 21.40
CA TYR A 153 13.90 -19.12 21.78
C TYR A 153 14.12 -18.24 20.56
N ARG A 154 13.27 -17.23 20.41
CA ARG A 154 13.32 -16.21 19.37
C ARG A 154 13.10 -14.83 19.98
N TRP A 155 13.32 -13.80 19.17
CA TRP A 155 13.09 -12.41 19.53
C TRP A 155 11.95 -11.83 18.70
N TYR A 156 11.13 -10.98 19.31
CA TYR A 156 10.13 -10.17 18.62
C TYR A 156 10.25 -8.73 19.11
N TYR A 157 9.89 -7.77 18.26
CA TYR A 157 9.82 -6.37 18.63
C TYR A 157 8.48 -6.07 19.28
N ASP A 158 8.51 -5.59 20.52
CA ASP A 158 7.33 -5.09 21.20
C ASP A 158 7.25 -3.57 21.00
N ALA A 159 6.44 -3.17 20.01
CA ALA A 159 6.23 -1.77 19.64
C ALA A 159 5.71 -0.91 20.80
N SER A 160 4.96 -1.49 21.75
CA SER A 160 4.45 -0.74 22.92
C SER A 160 5.58 -0.29 23.86
N SER A 161 6.64 -1.08 23.94
CA SER A 161 7.80 -0.80 24.79
C SER A 161 9.03 -0.29 24.03
N GLY A 162 8.99 -0.33 22.70
CA GLY A 162 10.12 -0.03 21.82
C GLY A 162 11.31 -0.99 21.98
N LYS A 163 11.07 -2.23 22.45
CA LYS A 163 12.13 -3.18 22.83
C LYS A 163 11.94 -4.54 22.17
N CYS A 164 13.06 -5.16 21.80
CA CYS A 164 13.09 -6.57 21.42
C CYS A 164 13.03 -7.46 22.66
N LYS A 165 12.03 -8.34 22.72
CA LYS A 165 11.77 -9.27 23.83
C LYS A 165 11.87 -10.72 23.34
N LYS A 166 12.22 -11.64 24.25
CA LYS A 166 12.26 -13.07 23.93
C LYS A 166 10.85 -13.67 23.96
N PHE A 167 10.62 -14.66 23.11
CA PHE A 167 9.43 -15.52 23.15
C PHE A 167 9.79 -16.95 22.71
N VAL A 168 8.87 -17.89 22.95
CA VAL A 168 9.01 -19.29 22.52
C VAL A 168 8.29 -19.48 21.19
N TYR A 169 9.04 -19.85 20.16
CA TYR A 169 8.50 -20.21 18.85
C TYR A 169 8.39 -21.72 18.70
N GLY A 170 7.21 -22.16 18.28
CA GLY A 170 6.80 -23.54 18.10
C GLY A 170 7.53 -24.30 16.99
N GLY A 171 8.28 -23.60 16.14
CA GLY A 171 9.09 -24.19 15.07
C GLY A 171 8.43 -24.24 13.69
N CYS A 172 7.13 -23.90 13.58
CA CYS A 172 6.45 -23.73 12.30
C CYS A 172 5.35 -22.67 12.39
N GLY A 173 4.89 -22.17 11.23
CA GLY A 173 3.92 -21.08 11.16
C GLY A 173 4.46 -19.81 11.81
N GLY A 174 3.63 -19.09 12.55
CA GLY A 174 4.00 -17.81 13.15
C GLY A 174 3.85 -16.65 12.17
N ASN A 175 4.37 -15.49 12.56
CA ASN A 175 4.45 -14.30 11.73
C ASN A 175 5.88 -13.77 11.59
N SER A 176 6.06 -12.67 10.86
CA SER A 176 7.38 -12.11 10.54
C SER A 176 8.07 -11.34 11.68
N ASN A 177 7.40 -11.11 12.82
CA ASN A 177 8.03 -10.56 14.02
C ASN A 177 8.79 -11.64 14.80
N ASN A 178 9.74 -12.28 14.14
CA ASN A 178 10.43 -13.46 14.65
C ASN A 178 11.89 -13.46 14.18
N TYR A 179 12.80 -13.19 15.10
CA TYR A 179 14.23 -13.02 14.84
C TYR A 179 15.06 -14.01 15.65
N LYS A 180 16.21 -14.41 15.11
CA LYS A 180 17.13 -15.35 15.76
C LYS A 180 17.94 -14.67 16.88
N SER A 181 18.27 -13.40 16.72
CA SER A 181 19.02 -12.61 17.70
C SER A 181 18.29 -11.31 18.07
N LYS A 182 18.71 -10.71 19.19
CA LYS A 182 18.19 -9.40 19.63
C LYS A 182 18.61 -8.31 18.65
N GLU A 183 19.83 -8.41 18.15
CA GLU A 183 20.47 -7.48 17.24
C GLU A 183 19.73 -7.46 15.89
N ASP A 184 19.34 -8.61 15.36
CA ASP A 184 18.52 -8.69 14.14
C ASP A 184 17.16 -8.03 14.32
N CYS A 185 16.53 -8.27 15.47
CA CYS A 185 15.27 -7.62 15.80
C CYS A 185 15.41 -6.09 15.88
N LEU A 186 16.48 -5.61 16.53
CA LEU A 186 16.75 -4.17 16.66
C LEU A 186 17.02 -3.54 15.30
N ARG A 187 17.88 -4.13 14.46
CA ARG A 187 18.17 -3.63 13.10
C ARG A 187 16.92 -3.58 12.23
N ALA A 188 16.01 -4.53 12.41
CA ALA A 188 14.78 -4.57 11.62
C ALA A 188 13.73 -3.56 12.08
N CYS A 189 13.66 -3.25 13.38
CA CYS A 189 12.48 -2.61 13.97
C CYS A 189 12.72 -1.39 14.84
N ASN A 190 13.96 -1.16 15.29
CA ASN A 190 14.25 -0.09 16.22
C ASN A 190 14.95 1.08 15.50
N PRO A 191 14.30 2.25 15.39
CA PRO A 191 14.88 3.41 14.70
C PRO A 191 16.12 3.97 15.42
N THR A 192 16.33 3.66 16.72
CA THR A 192 17.48 4.18 17.46
C THR A 192 18.80 3.52 17.06
N VAL A 193 18.77 2.42 16.30
CA VAL A 193 19.98 1.74 15.80
C VAL A 193 20.91 2.73 15.10
N CYS A 194 20.36 3.58 14.24
CA CYS A 194 21.13 4.52 13.44
C CYS A 194 21.77 5.66 14.27
N THR A 195 21.34 5.85 15.53
CA THR A 195 21.92 6.85 16.45
C THR A 195 22.91 6.26 17.44
N MET A 196 23.07 4.93 17.49
CA MET A 196 24.06 4.28 18.36
C MET A 196 25.48 4.48 17.81
N PRO A 197 26.53 4.49 18.65
CA PRO A 197 27.91 4.50 18.17
C PRO A 197 28.30 3.16 17.55
N ALA A 198 29.22 3.17 16.58
CA ALA A 198 29.88 1.93 16.15
C ALA A 198 30.73 1.36 17.30
N GLU A 199 30.58 0.07 17.58
CA GLU A 199 31.22 -0.56 18.74
C GLU A 199 32.04 -1.78 18.30
N PRO A 200 33.38 -1.68 18.26
CA PRO A 200 34.26 -2.81 17.91
C PRO A 200 34.09 -4.01 18.84
N GLY A 201 33.75 -3.78 20.11
CA GLY A 201 33.70 -4.83 21.12
C GLY A 201 35.09 -5.25 21.63
N PRO A 202 35.15 -6.15 22.63
CA PRO A 202 36.40 -6.50 23.33
C PRO A 202 37.20 -7.64 22.69
N CYS A 203 36.70 -8.25 21.61
CA CYS A 203 37.43 -9.33 20.92
C CYS A 203 38.37 -8.78 19.85
N ASP A 204 39.44 -9.51 19.55
CA ASP A 204 40.51 -9.06 18.63
C ASP A 204 40.35 -9.59 17.19
N GLY A 205 39.15 -10.00 16.81
CA GLY A 205 38.85 -10.41 15.43
C GLY A 205 38.89 -9.24 14.45
N TYR A 206 39.08 -9.55 13.18
CA TYR A 206 39.07 -8.56 12.10
C TYR A 206 37.88 -8.79 11.18
N PHE A 207 36.76 -8.15 11.49
CA PHE A 207 35.55 -8.21 10.67
C PHE A 207 35.19 -6.81 10.19
N PRO A 208 35.50 -6.44 8.93
CA PRO A 208 35.04 -5.19 8.34
C PRO A 208 33.51 -5.15 8.33
N ARG A 209 32.94 -4.11 8.91
CA ARG A 209 31.49 -3.89 9.03
C ARG A 209 31.17 -2.44 8.71
N TRP A 210 29.88 -2.18 8.50
CA TRP A 210 29.35 -0.85 8.25
C TRP A 210 28.56 -0.36 9.46
N ALA A 211 28.69 0.92 9.78
CA ALA A 211 27.89 1.60 10.80
C ALA A 211 27.39 2.92 10.23
N TYR A 212 26.22 3.37 10.68
CA TYR A 212 25.69 4.67 10.30
C TYR A 212 26.26 5.75 11.22
N ASN A 213 26.81 6.81 10.62
CA ASN A 213 27.14 8.02 11.34
C ASN A 213 25.98 9.01 11.21
N TYR A 214 25.22 9.20 12.29
CA TYR A 214 24.07 10.11 12.27
C TYR A 214 24.47 11.60 12.13
N LEU A 215 25.67 11.99 12.58
CA LEU A 215 26.15 13.38 12.48
C LEU A 215 26.46 13.75 11.03
N PHE A 216 27.08 12.83 10.28
CA PHE A 216 27.40 13.04 8.87
C PHE A 216 26.32 12.50 7.92
N GLY A 217 25.30 11.82 8.44
CA GLY A 217 24.21 11.23 7.68
C GLY A 217 24.66 10.20 6.66
N ARG A 218 25.69 9.39 6.97
CA ARG A 218 26.26 8.40 6.04
C ARG A 218 26.76 7.14 6.72
N CYS A 219 26.69 6.02 6.02
CA CYS A 219 27.35 4.79 6.43
C CYS A 219 28.87 4.87 6.24
N TYR A 220 29.61 4.28 7.16
CA TYR A 220 31.07 4.19 7.11
C TYR A 220 31.54 2.83 7.60
N MET A 221 32.71 2.41 7.15
CA MET A 221 33.31 1.14 7.56
C MET A 221 34.01 1.28 8.92
N PHE A 222 33.90 0.25 9.75
CA PHE A 222 34.68 0.07 10.98
C PHE A 222 35.10 -1.41 11.13
N VAL A 223 36.06 -1.68 12.01
CA VAL A 223 36.47 -3.06 12.33
C VAL A 223 35.70 -3.50 13.57
N TYR A 224 34.90 -4.56 13.41
CA TYR A 224 34.27 -5.26 14.51
C TYR A 224 35.15 -6.41 14.97
N GLY A 225 35.34 -6.50 16.28
CA GLY A 225 36.16 -7.50 16.96
C GLY A 225 35.58 -8.91 16.95
N GLY A 226 34.31 -9.07 16.58
CA GLY A 226 33.64 -10.37 16.47
C GLY A 226 32.82 -10.78 17.70
N CYS A 227 32.77 -9.97 18.75
CA CYS A 227 31.89 -10.20 19.90
C CYS A 227 31.41 -8.90 20.54
N SER A 228 30.31 -8.98 21.31
CA SER A 228 29.62 -7.83 21.91
C SER A 228 29.21 -6.79 20.85
N GLY A 229 29.28 -5.50 21.16
CA GLY A 229 28.84 -4.45 20.25
C GLY A 229 27.34 -4.19 20.35
N ASN A 230 26.83 -3.44 19.39
CA ASN A 230 25.43 -3.09 19.30
C ASN A 230 24.90 -3.25 17.87
N ALA A 231 23.63 -2.93 17.68
CA ALA A 231 22.92 -3.14 16.41
C ALA A 231 23.36 -2.19 15.28
N ASN A 232 24.10 -1.11 15.55
CA ASN A 232 24.71 -0.27 14.50
C ASN A 232 25.96 -0.95 13.92
N ASN A 233 25.75 -2.15 13.36
CA ASN A 233 26.76 -3.05 12.86
C ASN A 233 26.12 -3.86 11.72
N PHE A 234 26.41 -3.47 10.49
CA PHE A 234 25.85 -4.03 9.27
C PHE A 234 26.94 -4.74 8.47
N GLU A 235 26.57 -5.78 7.75
CA GLU A 235 27.55 -6.54 6.96
C GLU A 235 27.93 -5.79 5.68
N THR A 236 26.97 -5.06 5.10
CA THR A 236 27.15 -4.33 3.84
C THR A 236 26.73 -2.87 3.95
N GLN A 237 27.32 -2.02 3.11
CA GLN A 237 26.93 -0.61 2.99
C GLN A 237 25.44 -0.47 2.65
N TRP A 238 24.97 -1.26 1.69
CA TRP A 238 23.58 -1.25 1.24
C TRP A 238 22.60 -1.56 2.38
N GLU A 239 22.92 -2.54 3.23
CA GLU A 239 22.08 -2.87 4.38
C GLU A 239 22.01 -1.70 5.37
N CYS A 240 23.16 -1.09 5.69
CA CYS A 240 23.23 0.10 6.53
C CYS A 240 22.40 1.26 5.95
N GLU A 241 22.58 1.56 4.67
CA GLU A 241 21.90 2.65 3.98
C GLU A 241 20.39 2.42 3.89
N LYS A 242 19.97 1.18 3.59
CA LYS A 242 18.56 0.81 3.56
C LYS A 242 17.88 1.01 4.91
N VAL A 243 18.58 0.71 6.00
CA VAL A 243 18.04 0.85 7.36
C VAL A 243 18.06 2.32 7.82
N CYS A 244 19.12 3.08 7.49
CA CYS A 244 19.39 4.37 8.12
C CYS A 244 19.28 5.62 7.21
N ASN A 245 19.22 5.49 5.88
CA ASN A 245 19.12 6.68 5.02
C ASN A 245 17.73 7.34 5.07
N SER A 246 16.69 6.60 5.46
CA SER A 246 15.34 7.15 5.67
C SER A 246 15.19 7.86 7.02
N THR A 247 16.11 7.62 7.95
CA THR A 247 16.14 8.28 9.26
C THR A 247 17.03 9.52 9.19
N ARG A 248 16.59 10.57 8.49
CA ARG A 248 17.05 11.92 8.86
C ARG A 248 16.17 12.37 10.01
N PRO A 249 16.68 12.46 11.25
CA PRO A 249 15.94 13.13 12.29
C PRO A 249 15.76 14.57 11.80
N TYR A 250 14.51 15.03 11.73
CA TYR A 250 14.26 16.46 11.71
C TYR A 250 14.79 16.98 13.05
N ILE A 251 16.01 17.52 13.04
CA ILE A 251 16.55 18.28 14.15
C ILE A 251 15.78 19.61 14.11
N HIS A 252 14.76 19.72 14.96
CA HIS A 252 14.07 20.96 15.27
C HIS A 252 14.98 21.88 16.09
#